data_AF-Q0F518-F1
#
_entry.id   AF-Q0F518-F1
#
_cell.length_a   1.000
_cell.length_b   1.000
_cell.length_c   1.000
_cell.angle_alpha   90.00
_cell.angle_beta   90.00
_cell.angle_gamma   90.00
#
_symmetry.space_group_name_H-M   'P 1'
#
loop_
_entity.id
_entity.type
_entity.pdbx_description
1 polymer ?
#
loop_
_entity_poly.entity_id
_entity_poly.type
_entity_poly.pdbx_seq_one_letter_code
_entity_poly.pdbx_strand_id
1 'polypeptide(L)' 'MSAKHPIIAITGSSGAGTTTTTNAIRHIFRNLSVNAAVVS' A
#
# COMPACT_ATOMS: atom_id res chain seq x y z
N MET A 1 -15.02 -5.05 -4.75
CA MET A 1 -13.66 -5.44 -4.32
C MET A 1 -13.57 -6.95 -4.33
N SER A 2 -12.55 -7.51 -4.98
CA SER A 2 -12.36 -8.97 -5.00
C SER A 2 -11.72 -9.41 -3.68
N ALA A 3 -12.33 -10.37 -2.99
CA ALA A 3 -11.70 -11.02 -1.83
C ALA A 3 -10.44 -11.81 -2.25
N LYS A 4 -10.41 -12.30 -3.49
CA LYS A 4 -9.30 -13.10 -4.03
C LYS A 4 -8.09 -12.24 -4.41
N HIS A 5 -8.32 -11.00 -4.86
CA HIS A 5 -7.27 -10.07 -5.28
C HIS A 5 -7.60 -8.66 -4.75
N PRO A 6 -7.36 -8.39 -3.46
CA PRO A 6 -7.65 -7.09 -2.87
C PRO A 6 -6.69 -6.03 -3.41
N ILE A 7 -7.21 -4.81 -3.62
CA ILE A 7 -6.43 -3.64 -4.04
C ILE A 7 -6.54 -2.58 -2.94
N ILE A 8 -5.40 -2.03 -2.51
CA ILE A 8 -5.32 -0.90 -1.59
C ILE A 8 -4.89 0.33 -2.40
N ALA A 9 -5.77 1.34 -2.47
CA ALA A 9 -5.47 2.60 -3.13
C ALA A 9 -5.10 3.64 -2.07
N ILE A 10 -3.91 4.23 -2.19
CA ILE A 10 -3.45 5.35 -1.37
C ILE A 10 -3.57 6.61 -2.23
N THR A 11 -4.43 7.54 -1.81
CA THR A 11 -4.69 8.79 -2.55
C THR A 11 -4.52 10.00 -1.63
N GLY A 12 -4.24 11.16 -2.21
CA GLY A 12 -4.07 12.40 -1.47
C GLY A 12 -3.59 13.54 -2.37
N SER A 13 -3.75 14.78 -1.91
CA SER A 13 -3.21 15.96 -2.58
C SER A 13 -1.68 15.98 -2.52
N SER A 14 -1.04 16.81 -3.35
CA SER A 14 0.41 17.04 -3.28
C SER A 14 0.84 17.41 -1.86
N GLY A 15 1.80 16.67 -1.30
CA GLY A 15 2.27 16.85 0.08
C GLY A 15 1.46 16.12 1.16
N ALA A 16 0.39 15.39 0.83
CA ALA A 16 -0.44 14.65 1.80
C ALA A 16 0.26 13.41 2.41
N GLY A 17 1.50 13.12 2.02
CA GLY A 17 2.28 12.01 2.59
C GLY A 17 1.97 10.63 2.00
N THR A 18 1.42 10.54 0.78
CA THR A 18 1.12 9.26 0.11
C THR A 18 2.35 8.35 -0.02
N THR A 19 3.54 8.93 -0.24
CA THR A 19 4.81 8.20 -0.26
C THR A 19 5.13 7.57 1.11
N THR A 20 4.97 8.34 2.20
CA THR A 20 5.21 7.87 3.57
C THR A 20 4.24 6.74 3.93
N THR A 21 2.96 6.90 3.62
CA THR A 21 1.93 5.87 3.83
C THR A 21 2.23 4.61 3.02
N THR A 22 2.67 4.75 1.76
CA THR A 22 3.06 3.60 0.92
C THR A 22 4.22 2.82 1.54
N ASN A 23 5.21 3.52 2.10
CA ASN A 23 6.34 2.87 2.79
C ASN A 23 5.91 2.18 4.09
N ALA A 24 4.99 2.76 4.86
CA ALA A 24 4.43 2.13 6.05
C ALA A 24 3.69 0.82 5.70
N ILE A 25 2.86 0.84 4.65
CA ILE A 25 2.17 -0.37 4.17
C ILE A 25 3.17 -1.45 3.73
N ARG A 26 4.23 -1.09 3.00
CA ARG A 26 5.31 -2.03 2.65
C ARG A 26 5.94 -2.68 3.88
N HIS A 27 6.19 -1.89 4.92
CA HIS A 27 6.75 -2.41 6.18
C HIS A 27 5.80 -3.40 6.87
N ILE A 28 4.51 -3.09 6.90
CA ILE A 28 3.48 -3.97 7.46
C ILE A 28 3.44 -5.29 6.67
N PHE A 29 3.38 -5.25 5.34
CA PHE A 29 3.33 -6.45 4.52
C PHE A 29 4.59 -7.31 4.64
N ARG A 30 5.77 -6.69 4.75
CA ARG A 30 7.01 -7.41 5.04
C ARG A 30 6.93 -8.15 6.37
N ASN A 31 6.40 -7.53 7.42
CA ASN A 31 6.25 -8.15 8.73
C ASN A 31 5.21 -9.28 8.75
N LEU A 32 4.19 -9.18 7.89
CA LEU A 32 3.16 -10.21 7.73
C LEU A 32 3.54 -11.30 6.72
N SER A 33 4.74 -11.25 6.13
CA SER A 33 5.16 -12.14 5.04
C SER A 33 4.17 -12.16 3.87
N VAL A 34 3.50 -11.03 3.61
CA VAL A 34 2.55 -10.86 2.49
C VAL A 34 3.29 -10.31 1.28
N ASN A 35 3.22 -11.04 0.17
CA ASN A 35 3.74 -10.56 -1.11
C ASN A 35 2.68 -9.69 -1.80
N ALA A 36 3.00 -8.42 -2.01
CA ALA A 36 2.14 -7.48 -2.72
C ALA A 36 2.91 -6.79 -3.85
N ALA A 37 2.25 -6.67 -5.00
CA ALA A 37 2.72 -5.81 -6.08
C ALA A 37 2.50 -4.34 -5.69
N VAL A 38 3.50 -3.49 -5.93
CA VAL A 38 3.42 -2.05 -5.67
C VAL A 38 3.55 -1.30 -6.99
N VAL A 39 2.59 -0.41 -7.25
CA VAL A 39 2.53 0.47 -8.42
C VAL A 39 2.53 1.91 -7.90
N SER A 40 3.26 2.81 -8.56
CA SER A 40 3.43 4.22 -8.17
C SER A 40 3.05 5.14 -9.30
#